data_AF-A0A951AS94-F1
#
_entry.id   AF-A0A951AS94-F1
#
_cell.length_a   1.000
_cell.length_b   1.000
_cell.length_c   1.000
_cell.angle_alpha   90.00
_cell.angle_beta   90.00
_cell.angle_gamma   90.00
#
_symmetry.space_group_name_H-M   'P 1'
#
loop_
_entity.id
_entity.type
_entity.pdbx_description
1 polymer ?
#
loop_
_entity_poly.entity_id
_entity_poly.type
_entity_poly.pdbx_seq_one_letter_code
_entity_poly.pdbx_strand_id
1 'polypeptide(L)'
;MELSRTGALVRAVASRYREMGLWRTFRLGVRKLLSMIRALGSSKDLHPFDLKYGTETSGVIESWSLDLPQKMIAHAARYQTAIVEVYLEILNSLPITHQEFVFIDLGSGKGRALLLASCFPFKQIIGVELSPRLHEIACENIRRYRDGSQRCHKILSICEDATEYEIPKENVVFYMFNPFDDEVMSSMILNIERSLRSFPRRMYIMYLKPVCRHLFDRTDWLRTVKATDRYVIYETKQAYYSADQTRENGSAIQPGRGTR
;
A
#
# COMPACT_ATOMS: atom_id res chain seq x y z
N MET A 1 10.98 19.11 -52.16
CA MET A 1 9.95 19.96 -51.51
C MET A 1 9.54 19.37 -50.15
N GLU A 2 10.50 18.95 -49.32
CA GLU A 2 10.23 18.39 -47.97
C GLU A 2 11.13 19.00 -46.88
N LEU A 3 12.13 19.80 -47.25
CA LEU A 3 13.09 20.39 -46.30
C LEU A 3 12.62 21.70 -45.66
N SER A 4 11.48 22.28 -46.06
CA SER A 4 11.00 23.57 -45.51
C SER A 4 9.93 23.47 -44.42
N ARG A 5 9.25 22.32 -44.27
CA ARG A 5 8.19 22.13 -43.27
C ARG A 5 8.73 21.70 -41.90
N THR A 6 9.86 21.00 -41.86
CA THR A 6 10.57 20.62 -40.62
C THR A 6 11.14 21.83 -39.88
N GLY A 7 11.62 22.85 -40.59
CA GLY A 7 12.18 24.06 -39.98
C GLY A 7 11.14 24.98 -39.29
N ALA A 8 9.86 24.88 -39.66
CA ALA A 8 8.78 25.62 -39.00
C ALA A 8 8.36 24.96 -37.68
N LEU A 9 8.29 23.62 -37.66
CA LEU A 9 7.97 22.84 -36.46
C LEU A 9 9.07 22.98 -35.39
N VAL A 10 10.34 22.94 -35.81
CA VAL A 10 11.49 23.14 -34.93
C VAL A 10 11.50 24.54 -34.30
N ARG A 11 11.08 25.58 -35.05
CA ARG A 11 10.98 26.95 -34.52
C ARG A 11 9.76 27.16 -33.63
N ALA A 12 8.62 26.52 -33.91
CA ALA A 12 7.45 26.53 -33.03
C ALA A 12 7.73 25.86 -31.69
N VAL A 13 8.49 24.76 -31.70
CA VAL A 13 8.98 24.08 -30.49
C VAL A 13 9.97 25.00 -29.76
N ALA A 14 10.99 25.55 -30.45
CA ALA A 14 12.00 26.40 -29.83
C ALA A 14 11.45 27.73 -29.26
N SER A 15 10.37 28.28 -29.83
CA SER A 15 9.70 29.49 -29.33
C SER A 15 8.88 29.23 -28.06
N ARG A 16 8.39 28.00 -27.85
CA ARG A 16 7.70 27.59 -26.61
C ARG A 16 8.63 27.04 -25.53
N TYR A 17 9.93 26.91 -25.83
CA TYR A 17 10.97 26.43 -24.92
C TYR A 17 11.45 27.46 -23.88
N ARG A 18 10.96 28.70 -23.94
CA ARG A 18 11.38 29.76 -23.03
C ARG A 18 10.51 29.94 -21.78
N GLU A 19 9.37 29.25 -21.67
CA GLU A 19 8.49 29.48 -20.52
C GLU A 19 8.36 28.31 -19.53
N MET A 20 8.46 27.02 -19.87
CA MET A 20 8.36 25.95 -18.83
C MET A 20 8.87 24.55 -19.29
N GLY A 21 9.72 23.89 -18.49
CA GLY A 21 9.62 22.44 -18.21
C GLY A 21 10.48 21.37 -18.95
N LEU A 22 10.46 20.17 -18.33
CA LEU A 22 10.59 18.78 -18.85
C LEU A 22 11.91 17.97 -18.80
N TRP A 23 13.12 18.52 -18.94
CA TRP A 23 14.31 17.64 -19.08
C TRP A 23 14.88 17.04 -17.78
N ARG A 24 14.66 17.68 -16.62
CA ARG A 24 15.13 17.14 -15.33
C ARG A 24 14.28 15.94 -14.88
N THR A 25 12.97 16.01 -15.07
CA THR A 25 12.02 14.94 -14.68
C THR A 25 12.14 13.71 -15.59
N PHE A 26 12.35 13.91 -16.89
CA PHE A 26 12.46 12.79 -17.85
C PHE A 26 13.81 12.05 -17.78
N ARG A 27 14.93 12.77 -17.57
CA ARG A 27 16.29 12.19 -17.51
C ARG A 27 16.55 11.40 -16.22
N LEU A 28 15.86 11.75 -15.12
CA LEU A 28 15.87 11.00 -13.86
C LEU A 28 15.02 9.72 -13.96
N GLY A 29 13.83 9.78 -14.57
CA GLY A 29 12.96 8.61 -14.77
C GLY A 29 13.58 7.53 -15.66
N VAL A 30 14.19 7.91 -16.79
CA VAL A 30 14.80 6.96 -17.74
C VAL A 30 16.11 6.34 -17.23
N ARG A 31 16.94 7.08 -16.46
CA ARG A 31 18.14 6.50 -15.82
C ARG A 31 17.79 5.51 -14.69
N LYS A 32 16.74 5.80 -13.91
CA LYS A 32 16.21 4.91 -12.86
C LYS A 32 15.63 3.62 -13.47
N LEU A 33 14.99 3.73 -14.64
CA LEU A 33 14.42 2.60 -15.38
C LEU A 33 15.49 1.74 -16.09
N LEU A 34 16.52 2.34 -16.69
CA LEU A 34 17.61 1.58 -17.33
C LEU A 34 18.54 0.88 -16.32
N SER A 35 18.69 1.42 -15.11
CA SER A 35 19.38 0.70 -14.01
C SER A 35 18.52 -0.43 -13.44
N MET A 36 17.19 -0.26 -13.36
CA MET A 36 16.23 -1.33 -13.03
C MET A 36 16.32 -2.52 -13.99
N ILE A 37 16.59 -2.26 -15.28
CA ILE A 37 16.72 -3.32 -16.30
C ILE A 37 18.07 -4.08 -16.20
N ARG A 38 19.17 -3.43 -15.78
CA ARG A 38 20.45 -4.13 -15.58
C ARG A 38 20.54 -4.90 -14.25
N ALA A 39 19.75 -4.50 -13.26
CA ALA A 39 19.58 -5.20 -11.97
C ALA A 39 18.68 -6.47 -12.06
N LEU A 40 18.16 -6.80 -13.25
CA LEU A 40 17.45 -8.07 -13.51
C LEU A 40 18.34 -9.32 -13.35
N GLY A 41 19.66 -9.16 -13.18
CA GLY A 41 20.63 -10.23 -13.44
C GLY A 41 21.44 -10.82 -12.28
N SER A 42 21.31 -10.44 -10.99
CA SER A 42 22.27 -10.92 -9.97
C SER A 42 21.68 -11.52 -8.69
N SER A 43 21.97 -12.81 -8.52
CA SER A 43 22.21 -13.61 -7.29
C SER A 43 21.11 -13.80 -6.24
N LYS A 44 20.62 -15.05 -6.19
CA LYS A 44 19.67 -15.67 -5.27
C LYS A 44 20.30 -15.99 -3.90
N ASP A 45 20.04 -15.19 -2.88
CA ASP A 45 19.99 -15.70 -1.49
C ASP A 45 18.53 -16.00 -1.16
N LEU A 46 18.16 -17.28 -1.17
CA LEU A 46 16.78 -17.73 -0.96
C LEU A 46 16.40 -17.64 0.52
N HIS A 47 15.42 -16.81 0.87
CA HIS A 47 14.93 -16.67 2.25
C HIS A 47 14.14 -17.92 2.70
N PRO A 48 14.13 -18.28 3.99
CA PRO A 48 13.41 -19.46 4.50
C PRO A 48 11.92 -19.48 4.15
N PHE A 49 11.26 -18.32 4.14
CA PHE A 49 9.86 -18.20 3.68
C PHE A 49 9.71 -18.62 2.21
N ASP A 50 10.59 -18.14 1.33
CA ASP A 50 10.57 -18.46 -0.10
C ASP A 50 10.84 -19.94 -0.34
N LEU A 51 11.81 -20.51 0.39
CA LEU A 51 12.10 -21.94 0.37
C LEU A 51 10.90 -22.77 0.84
N LYS A 52 10.26 -22.37 1.95
CA LYS A 52 9.13 -23.10 2.53
C LYS A 52 7.92 -23.12 1.61
N TYR A 53 7.62 -22.00 0.96
CA TYR A 53 6.38 -21.83 0.21
C TYR A 53 6.55 -21.85 -1.32
N GLY A 54 7.77 -22.06 -1.82
CA GLY A 54 8.08 -21.97 -3.26
C GLY A 54 7.80 -20.59 -3.86
N THR A 55 7.80 -19.55 -3.02
CA THR A 55 7.52 -18.17 -3.42
C THR A 55 8.82 -17.43 -3.70
N GLU A 56 8.73 -16.33 -4.43
CA GLU A 56 9.82 -15.38 -4.64
C GLU A 56 9.42 -14.05 -3.99
N THR A 57 9.55 -13.96 -2.68
CA THR A 57 9.29 -12.71 -1.93
C THR A 57 10.58 -11.99 -1.51
N SER A 58 11.72 -12.65 -1.71
CA SER A 58 13.07 -12.12 -1.43
C SER A 58 13.68 -11.49 -2.67
N GLY A 59 14.63 -10.57 -2.44
CA GLY A 59 15.40 -9.88 -3.48
C GLY A 59 14.52 -9.28 -4.58
N VAL A 60 13.93 -8.10 -4.43
CA VAL A 60 14.59 -6.83 -4.72
C VAL A 60 14.19 -5.83 -3.63
N ILE A 61 15.11 -5.58 -2.72
CA ILE A 61 15.46 -4.24 -2.25
C ILE A 61 16.96 -4.16 -2.61
N GLU A 62 17.30 -3.59 -3.76
CA GLU A 62 18.72 -3.42 -4.09
C GLU A 62 19.29 -2.25 -3.30
N SER A 63 20.37 -2.59 -2.62
CA SER A 63 21.06 -1.88 -1.58
C SER A 63 22.19 -1.03 -2.16
N TRP A 64 21.90 0.18 -2.64
CA TRP A 64 22.95 1.21 -2.82
C TRP A 64 22.95 2.25 -1.70
N SER A 65 22.26 2.00 -0.58
CA SER A 65 22.59 2.63 0.70
C SER A 65 23.44 1.74 1.59
N LEU A 66 23.70 0.49 1.23
CA LEU A 66 24.27 -0.48 2.16
C LEU A 66 25.15 -1.52 1.42
N ASP A 67 26.34 -1.09 0.99
CA ASP A 67 27.52 -1.96 0.87
C ASP A 67 27.88 -2.45 2.27
N LEU A 68 27.23 -3.51 2.73
CA LEU A 68 27.39 -3.92 4.11
C LEU A 68 28.03 -5.30 4.26
N PRO A 69 28.94 -5.44 5.23
CA PRO A 69 29.48 -6.73 5.63
C PRO A 69 28.36 -7.73 5.92
N GLN A 70 28.65 -9.02 5.71
CA GLN A 70 27.78 -10.18 5.98
C GLN A 70 26.99 -10.11 7.31
N LYS A 71 27.55 -9.46 8.33
CA LYS A 71 26.88 -9.19 9.62
C LYS A 71 25.59 -8.40 9.47
N MET A 72 25.52 -7.45 8.53
CA MET A 72 24.33 -6.64 8.34
C MET A 72 23.32 -7.24 7.35
N ILE A 73 23.70 -8.19 6.50
CA ILE A 73 22.73 -9.07 5.83
C ILE A 73 21.97 -9.88 6.88
N ALA A 74 22.67 -10.40 7.89
CA ALA A 74 22.02 -11.03 9.04
C ALA A 74 21.17 -10.03 9.83
N HIS A 75 21.59 -8.78 10.01
CA HIS A 75 20.72 -7.76 10.62
C HIS A 75 19.53 -7.37 9.74
N ALA A 76 19.66 -7.38 8.41
CA ALA A 76 18.57 -7.11 7.47
C ALA A 76 17.56 -8.26 7.48
N ALA A 77 18.02 -9.52 7.46
CA ALA A 77 17.18 -10.70 7.66
C ALA A 77 16.50 -10.65 9.04
N ARG A 78 17.23 -10.34 10.12
CA ARG A 78 16.65 -10.18 11.47
C ARG A 78 15.69 -8.99 11.55
N TYR A 79 15.95 -7.91 10.83
CA TYR A 79 15.08 -6.75 10.74
C TYR A 79 13.82 -7.07 9.93
N GLN A 80 13.96 -7.87 8.88
CA GLN A 80 12.88 -8.39 8.07
C GLN A 80 12.01 -9.37 8.88
N THR A 81 12.61 -10.23 9.70
CA THR A 81 11.97 -11.06 10.74
C THR A 81 11.26 -10.16 11.75
N ALA A 82 11.95 -9.19 12.36
CA ALA A 82 11.37 -8.22 13.30
C ALA A 82 10.18 -7.45 12.72
N ILE A 83 10.22 -7.07 11.44
CA ILE A 83 9.07 -6.47 10.74
C ILE A 83 7.92 -7.46 10.65
N VAL A 84 8.18 -8.74 10.33
CA VAL A 84 7.13 -9.77 10.28
C VAL A 84 6.53 -9.97 11.67
N GLU A 85 7.32 -10.06 12.73
CA GLU A 85 6.80 -10.14 14.10
C GLU A 85 5.97 -8.91 14.44
N VAL A 86 6.47 -7.70 14.18
CA VAL A 86 5.75 -6.44 14.43
C VAL A 86 4.46 -6.37 13.60
N TYR A 87 4.50 -6.80 12.35
CA TYR A 87 3.35 -6.86 11.46
C TYR A 87 2.24 -7.77 12.03
N LEU A 88 2.61 -8.97 12.46
CA LEU A 88 1.68 -9.93 13.08
C LEU A 88 1.20 -9.44 14.45
N GLU A 89 2.07 -8.82 15.26
CA GLU A 89 1.70 -8.18 16.53
C GLU A 89 0.62 -7.12 16.31
N ILE A 90 0.85 -6.21 15.37
CA ILE A 90 -0.10 -5.14 15.06
C ILE A 90 -1.43 -5.74 14.64
N LEU A 91 -1.45 -6.66 13.68
CA LEU A 91 -2.68 -7.29 13.18
C LEU A 91 -3.48 -8.02 14.28
N ASN A 92 -2.80 -8.67 15.22
CA ASN A 92 -3.45 -9.30 16.38
C ASN A 92 -3.97 -8.28 17.40
N SER A 93 -3.33 -7.11 17.51
CA SER A 93 -3.67 -6.07 18.48
C SER A 93 -4.78 -5.11 18.02
N LEU A 94 -5.13 -5.13 16.72
CA LEU A 94 -6.19 -4.26 16.20
C LEU A 94 -7.54 -4.61 16.86
N PRO A 95 -8.29 -3.63 17.38
CA PRO A 95 -9.60 -3.85 17.99
C PRO A 95 -10.70 -4.03 16.93
N ILE A 96 -10.55 -5.05 16.07
CA ILE A 96 -11.42 -5.33 14.93
C ILE A 96 -11.80 -6.80 14.84
N THR A 97 -12.94 -7.05 14.22
CA THR A 97 -13.29 -8.37 13.66
C THR A 97 -12.77 -8.41 12.22
N HIS A 98 -11.66 -9.09 11.95
CA HIS A 98 -11.00 -9.02 10.62
C HIS A 98 -11.94 -9.35 9.44
N GLN A 99 -12.96 -10.20 9.63
CA GLN A 99 -13.92 -10.60 8.58
C GLN A 99 -14.76 -9.44 8.04
N GLU A 100 -14.87 -8.36 8.80
CA GLU A 100 -15.60 -7.15 8.42
C GLU A 100 -14.75 -6.19 7.59
N PHE A 101 -13.45 -6.46 7.46
CA PHE A 101 -12.48 -5.55 6.85
C PHE A 101 -11.85 -6.15 5.60
N VAL A 102 -11.63 -5.28 4.61
CA VAL A 102 -10.70 -5.52 3.51
C VAL A 102 -9.30 -5.07 3.95
N PHE A 103 -8.30 -5.91 3.78
CA PHE A 103 -6.91 -5.53 3.99
C PHE A 103 -6.31 -5.01 2.69
N ILE A 104 -5.65 -3.85 2.73
CA ILE A 104 -5.02 -3.23 1.56
C ILE A 104 -3.56 -2.90 1.87
N ASP A 105 -2.64 -3.50 1.14
CA ASP A 105 -1.20 -3.17 1.17
C ASP A 105 -0.87 -2.18 0.05
N LEU A 106 -0.51 -0.94 0.42
CA LEU A 106 -0.16 0.13 -0.52
C LEU A 106 1.35 0.10 -0.79
N GLY A 107 1.72 -0.32 -2.00
CA GLY A 107 3.12 -0.64 -2.34
C GLY A 107 3.46 -2.09 -2.01
N SER A 108 2.60 -3.03 -2.41
CA SER A 108 2.66 -4.43 -1.98
C SER A 108 3.87 -5.22 -2.47
N GLY A 109 4.61 -4.69 -3.45
CA GLY A 109 5.82 -5.29 -4.01
C GLY A 109 5.56 -6.72 -4.50
N LYS A 110 6.35 -7.68 -4.01
CA LYS A 110 6.21 -9.10 -4.35
C LYS A 110 5.12 -9.84 -3.54
N GLY A 111 4.34 -9.13 -2.73
CA GLY A 111 3.16 -9.66 -2.04
C GLY A 111 3.40 -10.34 -0.70
N ARG A 112 4.58 -10.22 -0.08
CA ARG A 112 4.89 -10.93 1.18
C ARG A 112 3.91 -10.61 2.31
N ALA A 113 3.56 -9.34 2.48
CA ALA A 113 2.60 -8.94 3.50
C ALA A 113 1.18 -9.43 3.17
N LEU A 114 0.80 -9.54 1.89
CA LEU A 114 -0.47 -10.15 1.46
C LEU A 114 -0.56 -11.61 1.93
N LEU A 115 0.51 -12.38 1.74
CA LEU A 115 0.56 -13.79 2.15
C LEU A 115 0.47 -13.92 3.68
N LEU A 116 1.15 -13.04 4.43
CA LEU A 116 1.06 -13.00 5.89
C LEU A 116 -0.32 -12.53 6.39
N ALA A 117 -0.93 -11.54 5.73
CA ALA A 117 -2.30 -11.11 6.02
C ALA A 117 -3.29 -12.25 5.85
N SER A 118 -3.01 -13.18 4.93
CA SER A 118 -3.91 -14.31 4.65
C SER A 118 -4.04 -15.31 5.79
N CYS A 119 -3.12 -15.29 6.75
CA CYS A 119 -3.25 -16.03 8.01
C CYS A 119 -4.36 -15.45 8.91
N PHE A 120 -4.85 -14.24 8.59
CA PHE A 120 -6.00 -13.63 9.24
C PHE A 120 -7.25 -13.79 8.38
N PRO A 121 -8.40 -13.97 9.01
CA PRO A 121 -9.70 -14.12 8.34
C PRO A 121 -10.26 -12.78 7.83
N PHE A 122 -9.51 -12.04 7.01
CA PHE A 122 -10.01 -10.82 6.35
C PHE A 122 -11.10 -11.14 5.31
N LYS A 123 -11.99 -10.18 5.04
CA LYS A 123 -13.00 -10.31 3.96
C LYS A 123 -12.34 -10.53 2.60
N GLN A 124 -11.26 -9.80 2.37
CA GLN A 124 -10.44 -9.82 1.16
C GLN A 124 -9.10 -9.17 1.46
N ILE A 125 -8.07 -9.59 0.74
CA ILE A 125 -6.72 -9.00 0.79
C ILE A 125 -6.40 -8.45 -0.60
N ILE A 126 -5.93 -7.20 -0.66
CA ILE A 126 -5.58 -6.50 -1.89
C ILE A 126 -4.17 -5.92 -1.74
N GLY A 127 -3.30 -6.17 -2.70
CA GLY A 127 -2.06 -5.44 -2.85
C GLY A 127 -2.17 -4.47 -4.02
N VAL A 128 -1.82 -3.21 -3.81
CA VAL A 128 -1.70 -2.21 -4.88
C VAL A 128 -0.22 -2.01 -5.14
N GLU A 129 0.21 -2.22 -6.38
CA GLU A 129 1.61 -2.16 -6.78
C GLU A 129 1.76 -1.43 -8.12
N LEU A 130 2.62 -0.41 -8.17
CA LEU A 130 2.82 0.39 -9.37
C LEU A 130 3.65 -0.34 -10.44
N SER A 131 4.59 -1.20 -10.02
CA SER A 131 5.50 -1.92 -10.93
C SER A 131 4.86 -3.20 -11.49
N PRO A 132 4.60 -3.29 -12.82
CA PRO A 132 4.01 -4.47 -13.43
C PRO A 132 4.80 -5.76 -13.16
N ARG A 133 6.14 -5.65 -13.17
CA ARG A 133 7.03 -6.78 -12.86
C ARG A 133 6.86 -7.31 -11.43
N LEU A 134 6.72 -6.42 -10.44
CA LEU A 134 6.57 -6.85 -9.04
C LEU A 134 5.18 -7.41 -8.81
N HIS A 135 4.17 -6.80 -9.41
CA HIS A 135 2.81 -7.30 -9.47
C HIS A 135 2.73 -8.72 -10.08
N GLU A 136 3.39 -8.98 -11.21
CA GLU A 136 3.42 -10.32 -11.83
C GLU A 136 4.02 -11.37 -10.90
N ILE A 137 5.14 -11.03 -10.23
CA ILE A 137 5.75 -11.91 -9.23
C ILE A 137 4.81 -12.11 -8.04
N ALA A 138 4.14 -11.07 -7.56
CA ALA A 138 3.16 -11.17 -6.48
C ALA A 138 1.98 -12.08 -6.87
N CYS A 139 1.45 -11.95 -8.09
CA CYS A 139 0.42 -12.83 -8.62
C CYS A 139 0.86 -14.29 -8.60
N GLU A 140 2.10 -14.57 -9.02
CA GLU A 140 2.64 -15.92 -9.00
C GLU A 140 2.85 -16.45 -7.58
N ASN A 141 3.34 -15.61 -6.67
CA ASN A 141 3.47 -15.95 -5.25
C ASN A 141 2.12 -16.29 -4.62
N ILE A 142 1.08 -15.50 -4.91
CA ILE A 142 -0.30 -15.77 -4.47
C ILE A 142 -0.78 -17.12 -4.98
N ARG A 143 -0.53 -17.44 -6.27
CA ARG A 143 -0.92 -18.74 -6.85
C ARG A 143 -0.24 -19.91 -6.17
N ARG A 144 1.05 -19.79 -5.81
CA ARG A 144 1.85 -20.85 -5.20
C ARG A 144 1.62 -21.01 -3.71
N TYR A 145 1.32 -19.91 -3.00
CA TYR A 145 1.30 -19.90 -1.55
C TYR A 145 0.22 -20.83 -1.00
N ARG A 146 0.66 -21.82 -0.21
CA ARG A 146 -0.20 -22.72 0.55
C ARG A 146 0.37 -22.81 1.95
N ASP A 147 -0.41 -22.43 2.95
CA ASP A 147 -0.06 -22.56 4.36
C ASP A 147 -1.28 -23.01 5.15
N GLY A 148 -1.10 -23.93 6.10
CA GLY A 148 -2.19 -24.48 6.90
C GLY A 148 -2.85 -23.47 7.85
N SER A 149 -2.19 -22.34 8.12
CA SER A 149 -2.76 -21.22 8.90
C SER A 149 -3.51 -20.21 8.04
N GLN A 150 -3.56 -20.39 6.71
CA GLN A 150 -4.29 -19.48 5.83
C GLN A 150 -5.80 -19.53 6.14
N ARG A 151 -6.39 -18.36 6.40
CA ARG A 151 -7.80 -18.15 6.74
C ARG A 151 -8.54 -17.26 5.74
N CYS A 152 -7.82 -16.54 4.89
CA CYS A 152 -8.38 -15.79 3.77
C CYS A 152 -7.73 -16.25 2.47
N HIS A 153 -8.53 -16.74 1.53
CA HIS A 153 -8.05 -17.18 0.21
C HIS A 153 -8.33 -16.17 -0.91
N LYS A 154 -9.08 -15.11 -0.63
CA LYS A 154 -9.37 -14.04 -1.59
C LYS A 154 -8.27 -12.99 -1.53
N ILE A 155 -7.17 -13.27 -2.21
CA ILE A 155 -5.98 -12.40 -2.29
C ILE A 155 -5.81 -11.94 -3.73
N LEU A 156 -5.75 -10.62 -3.94
CA LEU A 156 -5.51 -10.01 -5.24
C LEU A 156 -4.28 -9.11 -5.18
N SER A 157 -3.49 -9.10 -6.25
CA SER A 157 -2.56 -8.01 -6.54
C SER A 157 -3.15 -7.21 -7.69
N ILE A 158 -3.03 -5.88 -7.64
CA ILE A 158 -3.55 -4.94 -8.63
C ILE A 158 -2.39 -4.04 -9.08
N CYS A 159 -2.19 -3.93 -10.39
CA CYS A 159 -1.12 -3.14 -10.98
C CYS A 159 -1.60 -1.69 -11.24
N GLU A 160 -1.62 -0.86 -10.21
CA GLU A 160 -2.14 0.51 -10.27
C GLU A 160 -1.33 1.47 -9.38
N ASP A 161 -1.50 2.77 -9.60
CA ASP A 161 -0.97 3.82 -8.73
C ASP A 161 -1.84 3.93 -7.47
N ALA A 162 -1.24 3.75 -6.29
CA ALA A 162 -1.93 3.85 -5.01
C ALA A 162 -2.53 5.26 -4.72
N THR A 163 -2.02 6.31 -5.37
CA THR A 163 -2.55 7.67 -5.26
C THR A 163 -3.84 7.87 -6.06
N GLU A 164 -4.15 6.96 -7.00
CA GLU A 164 -5.34 7.00 -7.85
C GLU A 164 -6.25 5.78 -7.69
N TYR A 165 -5.79 4.73 -7.01
CA TYR A 165 -6.53 3.50 -6.76
C TYR A 165 -7.92 3.77 -6.16
N GLU A 166 -8.95 3.17 -6.75
CA GLU A 166 -10.32 3.27 -6.24
C GLU A 166 -10.49 2.41 -4.99
N ILE A 167 -10.46 3.07 -3.83
CA ILE A 167 -10.56 2.38 -2.55
C ILE A 167 -11.99 1.82 -2.36
N PRO A 168 -12.15 0.53 -2.01
CA PRO A 168 -13.45 -0.10 -1.80
C PRO A 168 -14.28 0.59 -0.71
N LYS A 169 -15.60 0.47 -0.82
CA LYS A 169 -16.59 1.07 0.09
C LYS A 169 -16.73 0.30 1.41
N GLU A 170 -16.08 -0.84 1.55
CA GLU A 170 -16.00 -1.58 2.80
C GLU A 170 -15.14 -0.91 3.88
N ASN A 171 -15.22 -1.40 5.12
CA ASN A 171 -14.22 -1.08 6.13
C ASN A 171 -12.84 -1.58 5.69
N VAL A 172 -11.80 -0.78 5.93
CA VAL A 172 -10.45 -1.06 5.39
C VAL A 172 -9.39 -1.06 6.48
N VAL A 173 -8.46 -2.01 6.42
CA VAL A 173 -7.17 -1.91 7.10
C VAL A 173 -6.11 -1.66 6.04
N PHE A 174 -5.56 -0.45 6.01
CA PHE A 174 -4.41 -0.12 5.19
C PHE A 174 -3.14 -0.54 5.89
N TYR A 175 -2.24 -1.15 5.14
CA TYR A 175 -0.87 -1.39 5.53
C TYR A 175 0.05 -0.60 4.60
N MET A 176 1.03 0.05 5.20
CA MET A 176 2.01 0.86 4.51
C MET A 176 3.38 0.62 5.15
N PHE A 177 4.36 0.26 4.32
CA PHE A 177 5.75 0.14 4.74
C PHE A 177 6.59 1.12 3.92
N ASN A 178 7.09 2.18 4.56
CA ASN A 178 7.66 3.37 3.93
C ASN A 178 8.45 3.18 2.62
N PRO A 179 7.86 3.52 1.45
CA PRO A 179 8.58 3.63 0.18
C PRO A 179 8.47 5.01 -0.49
N PHE A 180 7.85 6.02 0.14
CA PHE A 180 7.46 7.27 -0.53
C PHE A 180 8.06 8.52 0.12
N ASP A 181 8.21 9.57 -0.67
CA ASP A 181 8.50 10.92 -0.18
C ASP A 181 7.21 11.63 0.26
N ASP A 182 7.35 12.84 0.83
CA ASP A 182 6.24 13.64 1.34
C ASP A 182 5.18 13.94 0.27
N GLU A 183 5.55 14.08 -1.00
CA GLU A 183 4.63 14.43 -2.10
C GLU A 183 3.70 13.26 -2.41
N VAL A 184 4.27 12.08 -2.67
CA VAL A 184 3.48 10.88 -2.95
C VAL A 184 2.64 10.49 -1.72
N MET A 185 3.20 10.62 -0.52
CA MET A 185 2.47 10.36 0.72
C MET A 185 1.27 11.31 0.89
N SER A 186 1.45 12.60 0.60
CA SER A 186 0.37 13.59 0.67
C SER A 186 -0.76 13.27 -0.31
N SER A 187 -0.43 12.92 -1.55
CA SER A 187 -1.42 12.52 -2.56
C SER A 187 -2.20 11.26 -2.16
N MET A 188 -1.52 10.29 -1.56
CA MET A 188 -2.16 9.08 -1.03
C MET A 188 -3.11 9.37 0.12
N ILE A 189 -2.70 10.20 1.09
CA ILE A 189 -3.56 10.64 2.20
C ILE A 189 -4.81 11.34 1.66
N LEU A 190 -4.65 12.22 0.66
CA LEU A 190 -5.77 12.90 0.00
C LEU A 190 -6.71 11.94 -0.72
N ASN A 191 -6.18 10.88 -1.36
CA ASN A 191 -7.02 9.84 -1.97
C ASN A 191 -7.85 9.09 -0.92
N ILE A 192 -7.21 8.66 0.17
CA ILE A 192 -7.89 7.98 1.29
C ILE A 192 -8.95 8.90 1.91
N GLU A 193 -8.62 10.17 2.16
CA GLU A 193 -9.53 11.16 2.71
C GLU A 193 -10.72 11.41 1.78
N ARG A 194 -10.48 11.57 0.48
CA ARG A 194 -11.56 11.75 -0.51
C ARG A 194 -12.50 10.56 -0.50
N SER A 195 -11.96 9.34 -0.53
CA SER A 195 -12.75 8.11 -0.47
C SER A 195 -13.56 8.03 0.82
N LEU A 196 -12.97 8.39 1.97
CA LEU A 196 -13.67 8.43 3.26
C LEU A 196 -14.81 9.46 3.26
N ARG A 197 -14.57 10.66 2.77
CA ARG A 197 -15.58 11.74 2.74
C ARG A 197 -16.73 11.39 1.78
N SER A 198 -16.45 10.73 0.66
CA SER A 198 -17.47 10.27 -0.28
C SER A 198 -18.25 9.06 0.23
N PHE A 199 -17.60 8.15 0.97
CA PHE A 199 -18.25 6.97 1.56
C PHE A 199 -17.69 6.71 2.96
N PRO A 200 -18.33 7.26 4.01
CA PRO A 200 -17.78 7.17 5.34
C PRO A 200 -17.83 5.77 5.95
N ARG A 201 -16.72 5.33 6.56
CA ARG A 201 -16.57 3.98 7.12
C ARG A 201 -15.42 3.89 8.13
N ARG A 202 -15.27 2.73 8.77
CA ARG A 202 -14.12 2.44 9.63
C ARG A 202 -12.90 2.18 8.77
N MET A 203 -11.82 2.89 9.04
CA MET A 203 -10.52 2.57 8.46
C MET A 203 -9.46 2.55 9.55
N TYR A 204 -8.51 1.62 9.42
CA TYR A 204 -7.27 1.61 10.17
C TYR A 204 -6.10 1.80 9.22
N ILE A 205 -5.06 2.51 9.66
CA ILE A 205 -3.82 2.67 8.91
C ILE A 205 -2.68 2.17 9.79
N MET A 206 -2.06 1.06 9.37
CA MET A 206 -0.85 0.49 9.94
C MET A 206 0.36 1.01 9.17
N TYR A 207 1.03 2.03 9.72
CA TYR A 207 2.18 2.65 9.08
C TYR A 207 3.49 2.24 9.79
N LEU A 208 4.26 1.37 9.14
CA LEU A 208 5.56 0.92 9.64
C LEU A 208 6.69 1.81 9.09
N LYS A 209 7.67 2.10 9.95
CA LYS A 209 8.74 3.09 9.73
C LYS A 209 8.19 4.45 9.30
N PRO A 210 7.40 5.12 10.15
CA PRO A 210 6.60 6.26 9.73
C PRO A 210 7.43 7.54 9.56
N VAL A 211 8.24 7.63 8.50
CA VAL A 211 9.10 8.79 8.22
C VAL A 211 8.26 10.04 7.95
N CYS A 212 7.14 9.88 7.25
CA CYS A 212 6.23 10.97 6.90
C CYS A 212 5.05 11.08 7.88
N ARG A 213 5.25 10.66 9.15
CA ARG A 213 4.20 10.65 10.18
C ARG A 213 3.51 12.01 10.34
N HIS A 214 4.28 13.09 10.21
CA HIS A 214 3.79 14.46 10.35
C HIS A 214 2.65 14.81 9.40
N LEU A 215 2.51 14.11 8.27
CA LEU A 215 1.40 14.32 7.33
C LEU A 215 0.10 13.73 7.87
N PHE A 216 0.14 12.51 8.43
CA PHE A 216 -1.03 11.88 9.05
C PHE A 216 -1.47 12.62 10.32
N ASP A 217 -0.50 13.05 11.14
CA ASP A 217 -0.79 13.75 12.41
C ASP A 217 -1.49 15.10 12.21
N ARG A 218 -1.44 15.69 11.01
CA ARG A 218 -2.12 16.95 10.66
C ARG A 218 -3.55 16.77 10.15
N THR A 219 -3.98 15.55 9.89
CA THR A 219 -5.33 15.29 9.39
C THR A 219 -6.39 15.52 10.46
N ASP A 220 -7.55 16.02 10.05
CA ASP A 220 -8.70 16.23 10.95
C ASP A 220 -9.52 14.95 11.16
N TRP A 221 -9.34 13.94 10.31
CA TRP A 221 -10.19 12.75 10.23
C TRP A 221 -9.60 11.48 10.85
N LEU A 222 -8.30 11.47 11.20
CA LEU A 222 -7.65 10.37 11.91
C LEU A 222 -7.40 10.69 13.38
N ARG A 223 -7.45 9.65 14.21
CA ARG A 223 -6.87 9.66 15.56
C ARG A 223 -5.78 8.60 15.65
N THR A 224 -4.73 8.88 16.42
CA THR A 224 -3.72 7.86 16.75
C THR A 224 -4.30 6.85 17.74
N VAL A 225 -4.16 5.57 17.45
CA VAL A 225 -4.50 4.46 18.35
C VAL A 225 -3.28 4.02 19.15
N LYS A 226 -2.13 3.86 18.47
CA LYS A 226 -0.85 3.49 19.07
C LYS A 226 0.29 4.11 18.27
N ALA A 227 1.30 4.64 18.95
CA ALA A 227 2.50 5.15 18.31
C ALA A 227 3.74 4.61 19.03
N THR A 228 4.70 4.14 18.25
CA THR A 228 6.02 3.68 18.70
C THR A 228 7.08 4.29 17.79
N ASP A 229 8.35 4.04 18.11
CA ASP A 229 9.50 4.33 17.24
C ASP A 229 9.47 3.54 15.92
N ARG A 230 8.82 2.37 15.89
CA ARG A 230 8.82 1.46 14.75
C ARG A 230 7.59 1.56 13.86
N TYR A 231 6.45 1.90 14.43
CA TYR A 231 5.17 1.95 13.73
C TYR A 231 4.17 2.86 14.43
N VAL A 232 3.18 3.31 13.67
CA VAL A 232 2.01 4.03 14.17
C VAL A 232 0.74 3.40 13.58
N ILE A 233 -0.29 3.32 14.42
CA ILE A 233 -1.63 2.89 14.04
C ILE A 233 -2.55 4.08 14.17
N TYR A 234 -3.25 4.40 13.08
CA TYR A 234 -4.34 5.38 13.07
C TYR A 234 -5.68 4.67 12.88
N GLU A 235 -6.75 5.30 13.37
CA GLU A 235 -8.14 4.95 13.03
C GLU A 235 -8.88 6.21 12.59
N THR A 236 -9.86 6.06 11.70
CA THR A 236 -10.83 7.12 11.42
C THR A 236 -11.54 7.56 12.70
N LYS A 237 -11.85 8.84 12.85
CA LYS A 237 -12.63 9.35 13.98
C LYS A 237 -14.09 8.92 13.83
N GLN A 238 -14.73 8.52 14.93
CA GLN A 238 -16.14 8.08 14.96
C GLN A 238 -17.10 9.07 14.30
N ALA A 239 -16.85 10.38 14.43
CA ALA A 239 -17.66 11.43 13.81
C ALA A 239 -17.86 11.25 12.29
N TYR A 240 -16.97 10.50 11.62
CA TYR A 240 -17.07 10.23 10.20
C TYR A 240 -17.94 9.01 9.89
N TYR A 241 -18.08 8.00 10.75
CA TYR A 241 -18.80 6.76 10.42
C TYR A 241 -19.95 6.37 11.36
N SER A 242 -20.26 7.21 12.36
CA SER A 242 -21.35 6.96 13.31
C SER A 242 -22.71 7.51 12.87
N ALA A 243 -22.81 8.23 11.74
CA ALA A 243 -24.06 8.87 11.31
C ALA A 243 -25.12 7.89 10.75
N ASP A 244 -24.72 6.71 10.26
CA ASP A 244 -25.64 5.74 9.63
C ASP A 244 -26.19 4.67 10.58
N GLN A 245 -25.57 4.40 11.74
CA GLN A 245 -26.11 3.41 12.69
C GLN A 245 -27.40 3.87 13.39
N THR A 246 -27.71 5.16 13.37
CA THR A 246 -28.98 5.70 13.88
C THR A 246 -30.13 5.62 12.88
N ARG A 247 -29.86 5.42 11.58
CA ARG A 247 -30.91 5.39 10.55
C ARG A 247 -31.53 4.00 10.35
N GLU A 248 -30.77 2.93 10.57
CA GLU A 248 -31.32 1.56 10.47
C GLU A 248 -32.10 1.11 11.72
N ASN A 249 -31.88 1.72 12.88
CA ASN A 249 -32.63 1.40 14.11
C ASN A 249 -33.91 2.25 14.30
N GLY A 250 -34.24 3.13 13.34
CA GLY A 250 -35.38 4.04 13.42
C GLY A 250 -36.69 3.53 12.78
N SER A 251 -36.70 2.37 12.13
CA SER A 251 -37.89 1.84 11.43
C SER A 251 -38.45 0.56 12.04
N ALA A 252 -38.41 0.43 13.36
CA ALA A 252 -39.19 -0.59 14.06
C ALA A 252 -39.90 0.04 15.27
N ILE A 253 -41.22 -0.19 15.32
CA ILE A 253 -42.15 0.03 16.43
C ILE A 253 -42.90 1.40 16.40
N GLN A 254 -44.11 1.38 15.84
CA GLN A 254 -45.26 1.89 16.57
C GLN A 254 -46.21 0.73 16.92
N PRO A 255 -46.67 0.61 18.18
CA PRO A 255 -47.64 -0.38 18.60
C PRO A 255 -49.06 0.18 18.43
N GLY A 256 -49.85 -0.40 17.52
CA GLY A 256 -51.30 -0.18 17.49
C GLY A 256 -52.01 -1.07 18.51
N ARG A 257 -52.23 -0.58 19.73
CA ARG A 257 -53.26 -1.11 20.64
C ARG A 257 -54.65 -0.67 20.14
N GLY A 258 -55.61 -1.58 20.23
CA GLY A 258 -56.90 -1.53 19.55
C GLY A 258 -58.06 -0.88 20.29
N THR A 259 -59.26 -1.25 19.84
CA THR A 259 -60.66 -1.14 20.36
C THR A 259 -61.54 -0.86 19.13
N ARG A 260 -62.66 -1.53 18.83
CA ARG A 260 -63.59 -2.43 19.54
C ARG A 260 -64.01 -3.57 18.61
#